data_AF-A0A6V7BWX2-F1
#
_entry.id   AF-A0A6V7BWX2-F1
#
_cell.length_a   1.000
_cell.length_b   1.000
_cell.length_c   1.000
_cell.angle_alpha   90.00
_cell.angle_beta   90.00
_cell.angle_gamma   90.00
#
_symmetry.space_group_name_H-M   'P 1'
#
loop_
_entity.id
_entity.type
_entity.pdbx_description
1 polymer ?
#
loop_
_entity_poly.entity_id
_entity_poly.type
_entity_poly.pdbx_seq_one_letter_code
_entity_poly.pdbx_strand_id
1 'polypeptide(L)'
;MEDKERYTLTIYLASPGTPLKAGGTSLTGHMFLATGKTSGESLESFGFEPREDHRKSGLGKVSGEDIESYKDPYYARTVEISKDQYEKIREFSDEPAKHGFDMKYDAFANSCVDFSWAALNHAGLHRQTVLGGIKGYEGEPKVLHNEPEIQQIRPPFPDSELNKEVRNPMPERDVWQHILSDNDRHSDPGRAIADGTSPDPLHCQAEEAVRRLEQGLGREYDDNSARLAASSAHLARDNGLSRIDHIVLSENTASTRQGENVFVVEGALNDPAHKMVQMKTGDAIAQPVEHSPAQLQSLRETQQQSPQQEQQREQSNAPQHRLV
;
A
#
# COMPACT_ATOMS: atom_id res chain seq x y z
N MET A 1 12.91 -34.67 34.96
CA MET A 1 13.24 -33.24 34.84
C MET A 1 12.07 -32.63 34.12
N GLU A 2 11.33 -31.73 34.75
CA GLU A 2 10.38 -30.89 33.99
C GLU A 2 11.22 -30.09 33.01
N ASP A 3 10.93 -30.23 31.71
CA ASP A 3 11.52 -29.34 30.72
C ASP A 3 11.11 -27.92 31.09
N LYS A 4 12.12 -27.08 31.32
CA LYS A 4 11.92 -25.67 31.65
C LYS A 4 11.11 -25.04 30.51
N GLU A 5 10.04 -24.33 30.85
CA GLU A 5 9.20 -23.66 29.86
C GLU A 5 10.04 -22.73 28.98
N ARG A 6 9.88 -22.86 27.66
CA ARG A 6 10.57 -22.06 26.64
C ARG A 6 9.57 -21.22 25.89
N TYR A 7 10.02 -20.06 25.41
CA TYR A 7 9.18 -19.04 24.81
C TYR A 7 9.64 -18.78 23.38
N THR A 8 8.68 -18.57 22.49
CA THR A 8 8.96 -18.29 21.08
C THR A 8 8.34 -16.98 20.64
N LEU A 9 8.98 -16.37 19.65
CA LEU A 9 8.43 -15.29 18.85
C LEU A 9 8.45 -15.75 17.40
N THR A 10 7.32 -15.63 16.72
CA THR A 10 7.23 -15.76 15.26
C THR A 10 6.91 -14.42 14.64
N ILE A 11 7.69 -14.02 13.64
CA ILE A 11 7.46 -12.82 12.83
C ILE A 11 6.90 -13.29 11.49
N TYR A 12 5.71 -12.82 11.14
CA TYR A 12 5.03 -13.17 9.89
C TYR A 12 5.06 -12.01 8.90
N LEU A 13 5.29 -12.32 7.63
CA LEU A 13 5.04 -11.43 6.50
C LEU A 13 4.00 -12.07 5.60
N ALA A 14 2.75 -11.61 5.71
CA ALA A 14 1.74 -11.86 4.71
C ALA A 14 2.04 -10.94 3.51
N SER A 15 2.40 -11.54 2.38
CA SER A 15 2.63 -10.77 1.17
C SER A 15 1.33 -10.17 0.59
N PRO A 16 1.41 -9.14 -0.26
CA PRO A 16 0.31 -8.77 -1.14
C PRO A 16 -0.21 -9.99 -1.91
N GLY A 17 -1.54 -10.18 -1.92
CA GLY A 17 -2.21 -11.36 -2.44
C GLY A 17 -2.45 -12.48 -1.44
N THR A 18 -1.97 -12.37 -0.20
CA THR A 18 -2.17 -13.43 0.82
C THR A 18 -3.68 -13.62 1.09
N PRO A 19 -4.23 -14.84 0.93
CA PRO A 19 -5.66 -15.07 1.14
C PRO A 19 -6.09 -14.90 2.60
N LEU A 20 -7.27 -14.35 2.80
CA LEU A 20 -7.88 -14.20 4.13
C LEU A 20 -8.90 -15.31 4.42
N LYS A 21 -9.10 -15.68 5.69
CA LYS A 21 -10.15 -16.64 6.10
C LYS A 21 -11.55 -16.14 5.87
N ALA A 22 -11.79 -14.85 6.08
CA ALA A 22 -13.07 -14.20 5.79
C ALA A 22 -13.39 -14.08 4.28
N GLY A 23 -12.42 -14.41 3.40
CA GLY A 23 -12.51 -14.23 1.95
C GLY A 23 -11.73 -13.00 1.48
N GLY A 24 -11.38 -12.98 0.20
CA GLY A 24 -10.50 -11.95 -0.39
C GLY A 24 -9.01 -12.17 -0.09
N THR A 25 -8.20 -11.17 -0.44
CA THR A 25 -6.74 -11.19 -0.32
C THR A 25 -6.23 -9.89 0.29
N SER A 26 -5.05 -9.94 0.91
CA SER A 26 -4.39 -8.76 1.44
C SER A 26 -3.88 -7.87 0.31
N LEU A 27 -4.30 -6.61 0.28
CA LEU A 27 -3.92 -5.66 -0.76
C LEU A 27 -2.45 -5.24 -0.66
N THR A 28 -2.02 -4.76 0.51
CA THR A 28 -0.67 -4.23 0.74
C THR A 28 0.25 -5.21 1.46
N GLY A 29 -0.25 -6.40 1.79
CA GLY A 29 0.40 -7.31 2.72
C GLY A 29 0.20 -6.86 4.17
N HIS A 30 0.70 -7.67 5.10
CA HIS A 30 0.65 -7.40 6.53
C HIS A 30 1.85 -8.03 7.25
N MET A 31 2.46 -7.27 8.17
CA MET A 31 3.47 -7.78 9.08
C MET A 31 2.88 -7.85 10.48
N PHE A 32 3.01 -9.00 11.15
CA PHE A 32 2.51 -9.19 12.50
C PHE A 32 3.41 -10.13 13.29
N LEU A 33 3.31 -10.06 14.62
CA LEU A 33 4.04 -10.88 15.55
C LEU A 33 3.14 -11.95 16.15
N ALA A 34 3.73 -13.04 16.63
CA ALA A 34 3.04 -13.96 17.52
C ALA A 34 3.98 -14.52 18.58
N THR A 35 3.47 -14.73 19.78
CA THR A 35 4.25 -15.32 20.87
C THR A 35 3.68 -16.67 21.29
N GLY A 36 4.56 -17.60 21.67
CA GLY A 36 4.19 -18.95 22.09
C GLY A 36 4.96 -19.45 23.30
N LYS A 37 4.48 -20.55 23.88
CA LYS A 37 5.12 -21.28 24.98
C LYS A 37 5.19 -22.76 24.62
N THR A 38 6.24 -23.47 25.02
CA THR A 38 6.31 -24.93 24.76
C THR A 38 5.31 -25.75 25.55
N SER A 39 4.75 -25.21 26.63
CA SER A 39 3.73 -25.85 27.47
C SER A 39 2.30 -25.72 26.93
N GLY A 40 2.06 -24.79 25.99
CA GLY A 40 0.74 -24.43 25.49
C GLY A 40 0.67 -24.52 23.98
N GLU A 41 -0.46 -24.98 23.44
CA GLU A 41 -0.62 -25.16 21.99
C GLU A 41 -1.01 -23.88 21.24
N SER A 42 -1.46 -22.83 21.94
CA SER A 42 -1.96 -21.60 21.32
C SER A 42 -0.87 -20.53 21.20
N LEU A 43 -0.64 -20.07 19.97
CA LEU A 43 0.05 -18.83 19.68
C LEU A 43 -0.91 -17.65 19.86
N GLU A 44 -0.38 -16.53 20.38
CA GLU A 44 -1.13 -15.27 20.46
C GLU A 44 -0.49 -14.28 19.50
N SER A 45 -1.28 -13.78 18.54
CA SER A 45 -0.84 -12.79 17.56
C SER A 45 -1.02 -11.36 18.02
N PHE A 46 -0.16 -10.49 17.51
CA PHE A 46 -0.19 -9.04 17.70
C PHE A 46 0.15 -8.38 16.37
N GLY A 47 -0.87 -7.83 15.71
CA GLY A 47 -0.74 -6.97 14.54
C GLY A 47 -1.32 -5.59 14.83
N PHE A 48 -1.04 -4.62 13.97
CA PHE A 48 -1.67 -3.30 14.07
C PHE A 48 -2.43 -3.00 12.79
N GLU A 49 -3.71 -2.69 12.94
CA GLU A 49 -4.63 -2.49 11.83
C GLU A 49 -5.56 -1.29 12.10
N PRO A 50 -6.24 -0.75 11.08
CA PRO A 50 -7.24 0.29 11.26
C PRO A 50 -8.38 -0.19 12.16
N ARG A 51 -8.87 0.68 13.06
CA ARG A 51 -10.01 0.35 13.93
C ARG A 51 -11.34 0.25 13.18
N GLU A 52 -11.50 1.03 12.12
CA GLU A 52 -12.63 0.92 11.20
C GLU A 52 -12.19 0.17 9.95
N ASP A 53 -12.88 -0.93 9.65
CA ASP A 53 -12.64 -1.75 8.47
C ASP A 53 -12.63 -0.86 7.21
N HIS A 54 -11.62 -1.06 6.37
CA HIS A 54 -11.42 -0.37 5.09
C HIS A 54 -10.96 1.11 5.15
N ARG A 55 -10.58 1.65 6.31
CA ARG A 55 -9.90 2.97 6.37
C ARG A 55 -8.37 2.82 6.35
N LYS A 56 -7.69 3.53 5.44
CA LYS A 56 -6.21 3.50 5.34
C LYS A 56 -5.48 4.44 6.31
N SER A 57 -6.24 5.31 6.97
CA SER A 57 -5.77 6.24 8.00
C SER A 57 -6.87 6.46 9.04
N GLY A 58 -6.52 6.50 10.32
CA GLY A 58 -7.50 6.68 11.40
C GLY A 58 -6.96 6.28 12.75
N LEU A 59 -7.84 6.02 13.73
CA LEU A 59 -7.42 5.32 14.93
C LEU A 59 -7.10 3.88 14.56
N GLY A 60 -5.93 3.39 14.96
CA GLY A 60 -5.58 1.98 14.86
C GLY A 60 -6.08 1.19 16.06
N LYS A 61 -5.98 -0.13 15.93
CA LYS A 61 -6.17 -1.10 17.00
C LYS A 61 -5.12 -2.20 16.86
N VAL A 62 -4.76 -2.79 17.99
CA VAL A 62 -3.97 -4.02 17.99
C VAL A 62 -4.93 -5.18 17.70
N SER A 63 -4.58 -6.00 16.71
CA SER A 63 -5.30 -7.21 16.31
C SER A 63 -4.73 -8.40 17.08
N GLY A 64 -5.62 -9.20 17.66
CA GLY A 64 -5.30 -10.50 18.26
C GLY A 64 -5.56 -11.68 17.32
N GLU A 65 -6.05 -11.42 16.10
CA GLU A 65 -6.68 -12.42 15.24
C GLU A 65 -5.87 -12.72 13.96
N ASP A 66 -4.66 -12.19 13.83
CA ASP A 66 -3.89 -12.25 12.57
C ASP A 66 -3.51 -13.68 12.18
N ILE A 67 -3.11 -14.53 13.15
CA ILE A 67 -2.87 -15.96 12.89
C ILE A 67 -4.11 -16.65 12.35
N GLU A 68 -5.29 -16.25 12.85
CA GLU A 68 -6.53 -16.83 12.41
C GLU A 68 -6.99 -16.25 11.07
N SER A 69 -6.62 -15.02 10.75
CA SER A 69 -7.12 -14.27 9.60
C SER A 69 -6.35 -14.55 8.31
N TYR A 70 -5.03 -14.68 8.37
CA TYR A 70 -4.18 -14.85 7.19
C TYR A 70 -3.88 -16.33 6.91
N LYS A 71 -4.13 -16.78 5.67
CA LYS A 71 -3.79 -18.14 5.22
C LYS A 71 -2.41 -18.16 4.60
N ASP A 72 -1.56 -19.06 5.08
CA ASP A 72 -0.21 -19.33 4.56
C ASP A 72 0.60 -18.06 4.25
N PRO A 73 0.89 -17.19 5.26
CA PRO A 73 1.73 -16.02 5.05
C PRO A 73 3.03 -16.40 4.33
N TYR A 74 3.45 -15.56 3.38
CA TYR A 74 4.61 -15.85 2.53
C TYR A 74 5.86 -16.21 3.32
N TYR A 75 6.12 -15.47 4.41
CA TYR A 75 7.29 -15.69 5.25
C TYR A 75 6.89 -15.79 6.72
N ALA A 76 7.54 -16.71 7.44
CA ALA A 76 7.47 -16.79 8.89
C ALA A 76 8.85 -17.15 9.46
N ARG A 77 9.33 -16.38 10.42
CA ARG A 77 10.57 -16.69 11.16
C ARG A 77 10.26 -16.83 12.64
N THR A 78 10.44 -18.03 13.17
CA THR A 78 10.33 -18.35 14.59
C THR A 78 11.72 -18.34 15.23
N VAL A 79 11.84 -17.66 16.36
CA VAL A 79 13.05 -17.68 17.20
C VAL A 79 12.67 -17.98 18.65
N GLU A 80 13.52 -18.73 19.35
CA GLU A 80 13.42 -18.82 20.81
C GLU A 80 13.87 -17.50 21.45
N ILE A 81 13.08 -17.04 22.40
CA ILE A 81 13.31 -15.80 23.15
C ILE A 81 13.30 -16.06 24.65
N SER A 82 13.87 -15.14 25.42
CA SER A 82 13.81 -15.22 26.87
C SER A 82 12.41 -14.89 27.40
N LYS A 83 12.12 -15.31 28.64
CA LYS A 83 10.87 -14.95 29.32
C LYS A 83 10.66 -13.42 29.39
N ASP A 84 11.71 -12.66 29.70
CA ASP A 84 11.67 -11.19 29.76
C ASP A 84 11.30 -10.58 28.40
N GLN A 85 11.87 -11.10 27.30
CA GLN A 85 11.50 -10.66 25.95
C GLN A 85 10.06 -11.01 25.61
N TYR A 86 9.60 -12.20 25.98
CA TYR A 86 8.23 -12.64 25.77
C TYR A 86 7.24 -11.71 26.48
N GLU A 87 7.50 -11.38 27.74
CA GLU A 87 6.67 -10.47 28.54
C GLU A 87 6.67 -9.05 27.97
N LYS A 88 7.83 -8.52 27.54
CA LYS A 88 7.93 -7.18 26.94
C LYS A 88 7.17 -7.02 25.62
N ILE A 89 7.19 -8.03 24.75
CA ILE A 89 6.42 -7.98 23.50
C ILE A 89 4.93 -7.86 23.83
N ARG A 90 4.45 -8.63 24.81
CA ARG A 90 3.04 -8.61 25.22
C ARG A 90 2.66 -7.32 25.93
N GLU A 91 3.52 -6.83 26.83
CA GLU A 91 3.34 -5.55 27.53
C GLU A 91 3.20 -4.40 26.53
N PHE A 92 4.12 -4.34 25.55
CA PHE A 92 4.03 -3.35 24.48
C PHE A 92 2.74 -3.51 23.67
N SER A 93 2.37 -4.74 23.29
CA SER A 93 1.18 -4.98 22.46
C SER A 93 -0.14 -4.69 23.17
N ASP A 94 -0.20 -4.83 24.51
CA ASP A 94 -1.40 -4.52 25.30
C ASP A 94 -1.61 -2.99 25.40
N GLU A 95 -0.54 -2.24 25.63
CA GLU A 95 -0.60 -0.79 25.85
C GLU A 95 0.45 0.02 25.06
N PRO A 96 0.49 -0.08 23.71
CA PRO A 96 1.56 0.49 22.89
C PRO A 96 1.71 2.01 23.04
N ALA A 97 0.59 2.72 23.27
CA ALA A 97 0.59 4.17 23.54
C ALA A 97 1.40 4.56 24.79
N LYS A 98 1.42 3.73 25.84
CA LYS A 98 2.22 4.01 27.05
C LYS A 98 3.71 3.91 26.80
N HIS A 99 4.10 3.17 25.76
CA HIS A 99 5.46 2.98 25.33
C HIS A 99 5.86 3.93 24.19
N GLY A 100 5.05 4.95 23.91
CA GLY A 100 5.36 6.02 22.96
C GLY A 100 4.97 5.72 21.50
N PHE A 101 4.23 4.64 21.25
CA PHE A 101 3.71 4.34 19.92
C PHE A 101 2.49 5.22 19.59
N ASP A 102 2.46 5.84 18.40
CA ASP A 102 1.30 6.62 17.96
C ASP A 102 0.18 5.68 17.50
N MET A 103 -0.94 5.73 18.22
CA MET A 103 -2.12 4.91 17.91
C MET A 103 -2.92 5.40 16.71
N LYS A 104 -2.47 6.45 16.02
CA LYS A 104 -2.98 6.80 14.70
C LYS A 104 -2.39 5.83 13.68
N TYR A 105 -3.26 5.01 13.12
CA TYR A 105 -2.91 4.18 11.98
C TYR A 105 -2.74 5.07 10.75
N ASP A 106 -1.61 4.92 10.08
CA ASP A 106 -1.35 5.39 8.74
C ASP A 106 -0.60 4.27 8.03
N ALA A 107 -1.19 3.70 6.97
CA ALA A 107 -0.58 2.59 6.23
C ALA A 107 0.84 2.89 5.71
N PHE A 108 1.28 4.15 5.70
CA PHE A 108 2.54 4.61 5.12
C PHE A 108 3.48 5.32 6.11
N ALA A 109 3.04 5.58 7.35
CA ALA A 109 3.86 6.26 8.37
C ALA A 109 3.72 5.69 9.80
N ASN A 110 2.66 4.93 10.09
CA ASN A 110 2.37 4.27 11.37
C ASN A 110 1.56 2.99 11.09
N SER A 111 2.28 1.99 10.59
CA SER A 111 1.76 0.79 9.96
C SER A 111 1.94 -0.46 10.84
N CYS A 112 1.46 -1.60 10.34
CA CYS A 112 1.72 -2.92 10.91
C CYS A 112 3.22 -3.26 11.04
N VAL A 113 4.05 -2.70 10.15
CA VAL A 113 5.52 -2.86 10.16
C VAL A 113 6.12 -2.05 11.32
N ASP A 114 5.74 -0.78 11.46
CA ASP A 114 6.25 0.11 12.52
C ASP A 114 5.89 -0.42 13.91
N PHE A 115 4.65 -0.90 14.07
CA PHE A 115 4.20 -1.55 15.29
C PHE A 115 5.05 -2.79 15.63
N SER A 116 5.26 -3.66 14.64
CA SER A 116 6.03 -4.89 14.83
C SER A 116 7.48 -4.58 15.22
N TRP A 117 8.13 -3.61 14.55
CA TRP A 117 9.47 -3.19 14.92
C TRP A 117 9.54 -2.46 16.26
N ALA A 118 8.54 -1.65 16.61
CA ALA A 118 8.46 -1.01 17.93
C ALA A 118 8.37 -2.04 19.06
N ALA A 119 7.55 -3.08 18.90
CA ALA A 119 7.45 -4.19 19.84
C ALA A 119 8.78 -4.97 19.96
N LEU A 120 9.43 -5.28 18.83
CA LEU A 120 10.75 -5.92 18.80
C LEU A 120 11.79 -5.07 19.53
N ASN A 121 11.83 -3.76 19.26
CA ASN A 121 12.75 -2.82 19.88
C ASN A 121 12.50 -2.69 21.38
N HIS A 122 11.24 -2.66 21.82
CA HIS A 122 10.87 -2.63 23.23
C HIS A 122 11.38 -3.89 23.96
N ALA A 123 11.34 -5.04 23.31
CA ALA A 123 11.90 -6.29 23.81
C ALA A 123 13.43 -6.41 23.68
N GLY A 124 14.12 -5.41 23.12
CA GLY A 124 15.57 -5.45 22.90
C GLY A 124 16.01 -6.41 21.79
N LEU A 125 15.09 -6.79 20.90
CA LEU A 125 15.38 -7.54 19.68
C LEU A 125 15.65 -6.54 18.56
N HIS A 126 16.90 -6.49 18.10
CA HIS A 126 17.34 -5.52 17.09
C HIS A 126 18.00 -6.23 15.91
N ARG A 127 17.89 -5.63 14.72
CA ARG A 127 18.72 -6.01 13.58
C ARG A 127 20.19 -5.76 13.89
N GLN A 128 21.08 -6.65 13.44
CA GLN A 128 22.52 -6.50 13.57
C GLN A 128 23.13 -6.21 12.19
N THR A 129 23.84 -5.09 12.05
CA THR A 129 24.65 -4.80 10.85
C THR A 129 26.13 -5.03 11.12
N VAL A 130 26.97 -5.05 10.07
CA VAL A 130 28.44 -5.18 10.17
C VAL A 130 29.07 -4.07 11.04
N LEU A 131 28.40 -2.93 11.23
CA LEU A 131 28.83 -1.80 12.05
C LEU A 131 28.19 -1.74 13.46
N GLY A 132 27.41 -2.76 13.85
CA GLY A 132 26.66 -2.81 15.11
C GLY A 132 25.15 -2.70 14.94
N GLY A 133 24.38 -3.00 16.00
CA GLY A 133 22.91 -3.02 15.95
C GLY A 133 22.31 -1.63 15.77
N ILE A 134 21.33 -1.50 14.86
CA ILE A 134 20.61 -0.24 14.63
C ILE A 134 19.37 -0.24 15.53
N LYS A 135 19.28 0.76 16.42
CA LYS A 135 18.14 1.01 17.29
C LYS A 135 17.19 2.01 16.64
N GLY A 136 15.88 1.77 16.70
CA GLY A 136 14.87 2.68 16.14
C GLY A 136 14.69 2.56 14.62
N TYR A 137 14.97 1.39 14.05
CA TYR A 137 14.53 1.09 12.69
C TYR A 137 13.02 0.83 12.71
N GLU A 138 12.27 1.64 11.98
CA GLU A 138 10.80 1.61 11.91
C GLU A 138 10.30 0.63 10.82
N GLY A 139 11.20 0.22 9.90
CA GLY A 139 10.90 -0.71 8.81
C GLY A 139 10.70 -0.02 7.46
N GLU A 140 10.68 -0.80 6.39
CA GLU A 140 10.22 -0.29 5.09
C GLU A 140 8.69 -0.48 5.01
N PRO A 141 7.91 0.50 4.50
CA PRO A 141 6.46 0.36 4.36
C PRO A 141 6.03 -0.88 3.55
N LYS A 142 6.95 -1.44 2.75
CA LYS A 142 6.76 -2.68 2.00
C LYS A 142 7.05 -3.89 2.88
N VAL A 143 6.00 -4.65 3.18
CA VAL A 143 6.04 -5.83 4.05
C VAL A 143 7.16 -6.81 3.65
N LEU A 144 7.31 -7.14 2.36
CA LEU A 144 8.33 -8.10 1.92
C LEU A 144 9.77 -7.60 2.00
N HIS A 145 9.99 -6.29 1.95
CA HIS A 145 11.33 -5.73 2.06
C HIS A 145 11.90 -5.84 3.49
N ASN A 146 11.05 -6.18 4.46
CA ASN A 146 11.49 -6.43 5.82
C ASN A 146 12.05 -7.84 6.01
N GLU A 147 11.93 -8.76 5.04
CA GLU A 147 12.47 -10.12 5.17
C GLU A 147 14.00 -10.13 5.43
N PRO A 148 14.87 -9.45 4.66
CA PRO A 148 16.31 -9.40 4.93
C PRO A 148 16.64 -8.77 6.29
N GLU A 149 15.81 -7.84 6.75
CA GLU A 149 15.97 -7.16 8.04
C GLU A 149 15.59 -8.06 9.22
N ILE A 150 14.51 -8.81 9.06
CA ILE A 150 14.09 -9.84 10.02
C ILE A 150 15.16 -10.91 10.13
N GLN A 151 15.76 -11.35 9.01
CA GLN A 151 16.85 -12.34 9.02
C GLN A 151 18.08 -11.89 9.81
N GLN A 152 18.34 -10.58 9.87
CA GLN A 152 19.45 -9.99 10.63
C GLN A 152 19.19 -9.90 12.14
N ILE A 153 17.99 -10.24 12.62
CA ILE A 153 17.74 -10.40 14.06
C ILE A 153 18.51 -11.62 14.54
N ARG A 154 19.44 -11.43 15.48
CA ARG A 154 20.19 -12.53 16.09
C ARG A 154 19.30 -13.22 17.14
N PRO A 155 19.05 -14.54 17.03
CA PRO A 155 18.30 -15.25 18.06
C PRO A 155 19.01 -15.17 19.41
N PRO A 156 18.30 -14.87 20.51
CA PRO A 156 18.84 -14.94 21.87
C PRO A 156 19.44 -16.31 22.20
N PHE A 157 18.88 -17.38 21.61
CA PHE A 157 19.36 -18.75 21.70
C PHE A 157 19.67 -19.29 20.29
N PRO A 158 20.87 -19.04 19.72
CA PRO A 158 21.18 -19.38 18.32
C PRO A 158 21.05 -20.88 17.99
N ASP A 159 21.45 -21.75 18.92
CA ASP A 159 21.48 -23.21 18.72
C ASP A 159 20.16 -23.91 19.08
N SER A 160 19.11 -23.13 19.33
CA SER A 160 17.78 -23.64 19.69
C SER A 160 17.13 -24.41 18.54
N GLU A 161 16.61 -25.60 18.81
CA GLU A 161 15.80 -26.38 17.87
C GLU A 161 14.42 -25.77 17.59
N LEU A 162 14.02 -24.74 18.35
CA LEU A 162 12.79 -23.98 18.13
C LEU A 162 12.96 -22.91 17.04
N ASN A 163 14.20 -22.54 16.71
CA ASN A 163 14.48 -21.59 15.64
C ASN A 163 14.12 -22.21 14.28
N LYS A 164 13.18 -21.59 13.57
CA LYS A 164 12.66 -22.09 12.29
C LYS A 164 12.37 -20.95 11.34
N GLU A 165 12.47 -21.23 10.06
CA GLU A 165 12.17 -20.28 9.00
C GLU A 165 11.38 -20.99 7.91
N VAL A 166 10.24 -20.43 7.55
CA VAL A 166 9.30 -21.00 6.58
C VAL A 166 9.06 -19.97 5.49
N ARG A 167 9.12 -20.42 4.23
CA ARG A 167 8.71 -19.67 3.05
C ARG A 167 7.63 -20.48 2.33
N ASN A 168 6.43 -19.92 2.26
CA ASN A 168 5.36 -20.48 1.45
C ASN A 168 5.51 -20.00 -0.01
N PRO A 169 4.91 -20.69 -0.99
CA PRO A 169 4.84 -20.19 -2.35
C PRO A 169 4.24 -18.78 -2.38
N MET A 170 4.73 -17.95 -3.29
CA MET A 170 4.11 -16.65 -3.49
C MET A 170 2.66 -16.84 -3.93
N PRO A 171 1.67 -16.19 -3.29
CA PRO A 171 0.29 -16.30 -3.73
C PRO A 171 0.17 -15.80 -5.18
N GLU A 172 -0.82 -16.30 -5.91
CA GLU A 172 -1.19 -15.70 -7.19
C GLU A 172 -1.56 -14.24 -6.95
N ARG A 173 -0.84 -13.35 -7.63
CA ARG A 173 -1.02 -11.92 -7.54
C ARG A 173 -1.68 -11.42 -8.78
N ASP A 174 -2.65 -10.54 -8.62
CA ASP A 174 -3.09 -9.74 -9.74
C ASP A 174 -1.99 -8.73 -10.15
N VAL A 175 -2.19 -8.10 -11.30
CA VAL A 175 -1.26 -7.08 -11.86
C VAL A 175 -0.98 -5.97 -10.85
N TRP A 176 -1.92 -5.73 -9.93
CA TRP A 176 -1.88 -4.63 -9.00
C TRP A 176 -1.08 -4.87 -7.74
N GLN A 177 -1.21 -6.07 -7.20
CA GLN A 177 -0.36 -6.55 -6.13
C GLN A 177 1.10 -6.59 -6.57
N HIS A 178 1.39 -6.82 -7.86
CA HIS A 178 2.74 -6.65 -8.40
C HIS A 178 3.20 -5.18 -8.41
N ILE A 179 2.41 -4.25 -8.95
CA ILE A 179 2.79 -2.83 -9.03
C ILE A 179 2.94 -2.18 -7.64
N LEU A 180 2.13 -2.59 -6.66
CA LEU A 180 2.19 -2.06 -5.30
C LEU A 180 3.32 -2.70 -4.47
N SER A 181 3.81 -3.89 -4.84
CA SER A 181 4.78 -4.67 -4.05
C SER A 181 6.20 -4.73 -4.62
N ASP A 182 6.38 -4.76 -5.95
CA ASP A 182 7.66 -4.91 -6.63
C ASP A 182 8.05 -3.57 -7.32
N ASN A 183 8.88 -2.71 -6.69
CA ASN A 183 9.57 -1.62 -7.42
C ASN A 183 11.02 -1.95 -7.76
N ASP A 184 11.47 -3.18 -7.52
CA ASP A 184 12.78 -3.61 -8.01
C ASP A 184 12.69 -4.01 -9.47
N ARG A 185 12.51 -2.99 -10.32
CA ARG A 185 13.00 -2.97 -11.69
C ARG A 185 12.88 -1.56 -12.22
N HIS A 186 14.04 -0.90 -12.38
CA HIS A 186 14.21 0.17 -13.34
C HIS A 186 13.36 -0.14 -14.58
N SER A 187 12.36 0.69 -14.82
CA SER A 187 11.46 0.57 -15.96
C SER A 187 12.31 0.76 -17.21
N ASP A 188 12.73 -0.34 -17.82
CA ASP A 188 13.28 -0.32 -19.17
C ASP A 188 12.10 -0.03 -20.12
N PRO A 189 12.05 1.14 -20.79
CA PRO A 189 10.94 1.52 -21.66
C PRO A 189 10.71 0.53 -22.82
N GLY A 190 11.68 -0.35 -23.09
CA GLY A 190 11.62 -1.31 -24.19
C GLY A 190 10.58 -2.43 -24.06
N ARG A 191 10.00 -2.70 -22.88
CA ARG A 191 9.10 -3.86 -22.69
C ARG A 191 7.61 -3.58 -22.90
N ALA A 192 7.18 -2.31 -22.85
CA ALA A 192 5.79 -1.91 -23.09
C ALA A 192 5.35 -2.03 -24.57
N ILE A 193 6.29 -2.14 -25.50
CA ILE A 193 6.01 -2.28 -26.94
C ILE A 193 5.66 -3.74 -27.32
N ALA A 194 5.90 -4.73 -26.42
CA ALA A 194 5.73 -6.14 -26.75
C ALA A 194 4.27 -6.66 -26.67
N ASP A 195 3.40 -6.02 -25.88
CA ASP A 195 2.03 -6.51 -25.62
C ASP A 195 0.92 -5.67 -26.29
N GLY A 196 1.25 -4.77 -27.22
CA GLY A 196 0.26 -4.04 -28.04
C GLY A 196 -0.72 -3.15 -27.28
N THR A 197 -0.46 -2.86 -26.00
CA THR A 197 -1.33 -2.06 -25.13
C THR A 197 -0.83 -0.62 -25.12
N SER A 198 -1.50 0.29 -25.86
CA SER A 198 -1.15 1.72 -25.82
C SER A 198 -1.44 2.31 -24.43
N PRO A 199 -0.48 3.01 -23.81
CA PRO A 199 -0.72 3.72 -22.55
C PRO A 199 -1.86 4.73 -22.66
N ASP A 200 -2.61 4.95 -21.57
CA ASP A 200 -3.67 5.96 -21.54
C ASP A 200 -3.07 7.38 -21.69
N PRO A 201 -3.41 8.18 -22.73
CA PRO A 201 -3.02 9.58 -22.87
C PRO A 201 -3.19 10.46 -21.63
N LEU A 202 -4.27 10.32 -20.85
CA LEU A 202 -4.44 11.08 -19.61
C LEU A 202 -3.43 10.67 -18.55
N HIS A 203 -3.06 9.40 -18.51
CA HIS A 203 -2.04 8.91 -17.59
C HIS A 203 -0.66 9.46 -17.95
N CYS A 204 -0.26 9.38 -19.23
CA CYS A 204 0.99 9.96 -19.69
C CYS A 204 1.07 11.47 -19.41
N GLN A 205 -0.01 12.21 -19.69
CA GLN A 205 -0.09 13.64 -19.43
C GLN A 205 -0.01 13.97 -17.93
N ALA A 206 -0.64 13.16 -17.08
CA ALA A 206 -0.54 13.31 -15.64
C ALA A 206 0.88 13.06 -15.13
N GLU A 207 1.56 12.03 -15.63
CA GLU A 207 2.97 11.77 -15.27
C GLU A 207 3.88 12.94 -15.67
N GLU A 208 3.74 13.45 -16.88
CA GLU A 208 4.49 14.63 -17.35
C GLU A 208 4.20 15.87 -16.51
N ALA A 209 2.94 16.09 -16.14
CA ALA A 209 2.54 17.21 -15.28
C ALA A 209 3.10 17.08 -13.86
N VAL A 210 3.08 15.88 -13.26
CA VAL A 210 3.66 15.64 -11.93
C VAL A 210 5.19 15.76 -11.97
N ARG A 211 5.87 15.28 -13.01
CA ARG A 211 7.33 15.48 -13.15
C ARG A 211 7.70 16.96 -13.19
N ARG A 212 6.91 17.79 -13.88
CA ARG A 212 7.09 19.25 -13.88
C ARG A 212 6.83 19.87 -12.50
N LEU A 213 5.81 19.38 -11.78
CA LEU A 213 5.51 19.81 -10.41
C LEU A 213 6.69 19.49 -9.47
N GLU A 214 7.19 18.26 -9.47
CA GLU A 214 8.31 17.84 -8.60
C GLU A 214 9.59 18.62 -8.89
N GLN A 215 9.89 18.89 -10.17
CA GLN A 215 11.01 19.76 -10.56
C GLN A 215 10.84 21.18 -9.99
N GLY A 216 9.63 21.72 -10.00
CA GLY A 216 9.32 23.01 -9.37
C GLY A 216 9.50 23.01 -7.85
N LEU A 217 9.34 21.84 -7.21
CA LEU A 217 9.58 21.64 -5.78
C LEU A 217 11.04 21.26 -5.45
N GLY A 218 11.90 21.07 -6.46
CA GLY A 218 13.27 20.61 -6.28
C GLY A 218 13.41 19.16 -5.82
N ARG A 219 12.42 18.31 -6.15
CA ARG A 219 12.35 16.90 -5.76
C ARG A 219 12.47 15.99 -6.99
N GLU A 220 12.98 14.78 -6.77
CA GLU A 220 12.94 13.71 -7.78
C GLU A 220 11.57 13.04 -7.81
N TYR A 221 11.21 12.47 -8.96
CA TYR A 221 9.95 11.74 -9.12
C TYR A 221 10.04 10.40 -8.38
N ASP A 222 9.16 10.21 -7.41
CA ASP A 222 9.13 9.05 -6.53
C ASP A 222 7.79 8.30 -6.63
N ASP A 223 7.60 7.30 -5.77
CA ASP A 223 6.39 6.48 -5.76
C ASP A 223 5.12 7.27 -5.38
N ASN A 224 5.25 8.34 -4.59
CA ASN A 224 4.12 9.24 -4.32
C ASN A 224 3.78 10.05 -5.57
N SER A 225 4.80 10.47 -6.33
CA SER A 225 4.61 11.15 -7.61
C SER A 225 3.84 10.26 -8.61
N ALA A 226 4.16 8.97 -8.66
CA ALA A 226 3.43 8.00 -9.50
C ALA A 226 1.96 7.83 -9.09
N ARG A 227 1.68 7.73 -7.78
CA ARG A 227 0.29 7.65 -7.27
C ARG A 227 -0.49 8.93 -7.56
N LEU A 228 0.13 10.07 -7.32
CA LEU A 228 -0.44 11.38 -7.63
C LEU A 228 -0.81 11.50 -9.11
N ALA A 229 0.06 11.03 -10.03
CA ALA A 229 -0.20 11.03 -11.46
C ALA A 229 -1.38 10.11 -11.83
N ALA A 230 -1.40 8.89 -11.30
CA ALA A 230 -2.48 7.93 -11.55
C ALA A 230 -3.84 8.45 -11.07
N SER A 231 -3.93 8.92 -9.82
CA SER A 231 -5.17 9.47 -9.28
C SER A 231 -5.61 10.73 -10.01
N SER A 232 -4.66 11.58 -10.44
CA SER A 232 -4.98 12.78 -11.23
C SER A 232 -5.58 12.44 -12.60
N ALA A 233 -5.05 11.41 -13.27
CA ALA A 233 -5.61 10.92 -14.53
C ALA A 233 -7.04 10.39 -14.36
N HIS A 234 -7.29 9.64 -13.28
CA HIS A 234 -8.62 9.13 -12.95
C HIS A 234 -9.60 10.26 -12.63
N LEU A 235 -9.22 11.18 -11.74
CA LEU A 235 -10.04 12.32 -11.33
C LEU A 235 -10.42 13.19 -12.54
N ALA A 236 -9.45 13.47 -13.41
CA ALA A 236 -9.67 14.24 -14.64
C ALA A 236 -10.78 13.61 -15.48
N ARG A 237 -10.67 12.30 -15.72
CA ARG A 237 -11.62 11.62 -16.58
C ARG A 237 -13.01 11.51 -15.97
N ASP A 238 -13.12 11.16 -14.69
CA ASP A 238 -14.42 11.01 -14.01
C ASP A 238 -15.20 12.34 -13.98
N ASN A 239 -14.49 13.46 -14.12
CA ASN A 239 -15.05 14.79 -14.20
C ASN A 239 -15.07 15.38 -15.62
N GLY A 240 -14.85 14.55 -16.65
CA GLY A 240 -15.02 14.93 -18.05
C GLY A 240 -13.93 15.82 -18.63
N LEU A 241 -12.72 15.83 -18.05
CA LEU A 241 -11.56 16.40 -18.70
C LEU A 241 -11.09 15.48 -19.83
N SER A 242 -10.70 16.10 -20.94
CA SER A 242 -10.24 15.45 -22.16
C SER A 242 -8.72 15.42 -22.30
N ARG A 243 -8.02 16.28 -21.54
CA ARG A 243 -6.55 16.32 -21.42
C ARG A 243 -6.13 16.93 -20.08
N ILE A 244 -4.88 16.71 -19.69
CA ILE A 244 -4.26 17.31 -18.50
C ILE A 244 -3.12 18.20 -18.94
N ASP A 245 -3.28 19.51 -18.78
CA ASP A 245 -2.26 20.50 -19.13
C ASP A 245 -1.38 20.83 -17.90
N HIS A 246 -1.99 20.89 -16.71
CA HIS A 246 -1.32 21.19 -15.45
C HIS A 246 -1.83 20.36 -14.26
N ILE A 247 -0.90 20.05 -13.35
CA ILE A 247 -1.21 19.57 -12.00
C ILE A 247 -0.51 20.53 -11.02
N VAL A 248 -1.27 21.14 -10.13
CA VAL A 248 -0.76 22.16 -9.18
C VAL A 248 -1.27 21.90 -7.77
N LEU A 249 -0.53 22.39 -6.79
CA LEU A 249 -0.85 22.26 -5.36
C LEU A 249 -1.54 23.53 -4.85
N SER A 250 -2.39 23.39 -3.82
CA SER A 250 -2.99 24.54 -3.14
C SER A 250 -1.93 25.44 -2.51
N GLU A 251 -2.18 26.74 -2.55
CA GLU A 251 -1.40 27.73 -1.80
C GLU A 251 -1.94 27.88 -0.38
N ASN A 252 -1.15 28.49 0.51
CA ASN A 252 -1.56 28.76 1.88
C ASN A 252 -2.60 29.89 1.93
N THR A 253 -3.78 29.60 2.45
CA THR A 253 -4.88 30.57 2.66
C THR A 253 -5.41 30.47 4.09
N ALA A 254 -6.39 31.30 4.46
CA ALA A 254 -6.99 31.26 5.79
C ALA A 254 -7.68 29.93 6.13
N SER A 255 -8.08 29.15 5.11
CA SER A 255 -8.86 27.91 5.27
C SER A 255 -8.19 26.66 4.68
N THR A 256 -7.04 26.80 4.02
CA THR A 256 -6.39 25.70 3.30
C THR A 256 -4.88 25.84 3.39
N ARG A 257 -4.21 24.76 3.80
CA ARG A 257 -2.75 24.73 3.90
C ARG A 257 -2.13 24.56 2.52
N GLN A 258 -0.88 25.01 2.40
CA GLN A 258 -0.09 24.74 1.20
C GLN A 258 0.03 23.22 0.99
N GLY A 259 -0.23 22.75 -0.23
CA GLY A 259 -0.14 21.34 -0.59
C GLY A 259 -1.26 20.45 -0.04
N GLU A 260 -2.27 21.01 0.63
CA GLU A 260 -3.42 20.24 1.13
C GLU A 260 -4.27 19.63 0.00
N ASN A 261 -4.47 20.38 -1.08
CA ASN A 261 -5.20 19.92 -2.26
C ASN A 261 -4.31 19.90 -3.50
N VAL A 262 -4.61 18.98 -4.41
CA VAL A 262 -4.09 18.95 -5.76
C VAL A 262 -5.19 19.31 -6.75
N PHE A 263 -4.87 20.13 -7.73
CA PHE A 263 -5.75 20.57 -8.80
C PHE A 263 -5.24 20.03 -10.13
N VAL A 264 -6.14 19.43 -10.91
CA VAL A 264 -5.90 18.95 -12.26
C VAL A 264 -6.62 19.88 -13.23
N VAL A 265 -5.88 20.44 -14.20
CA VAL A 265 -6.35 21.54 -15.04
C VAL A 265 -6.24 21.19 -16.53
N GLU A 266 -7.34 21.43 -17.25
CA GLU A 266 -7.41 21.47 -18.72
C GLU A 266 -7.48 22.95 -19.16
N GLY A 267 -6.52 23.39 -19.97
CA GLY A 267 -6.33 24.78 -20.39
C GLY A 267 -5.20 25.50 -19.66
N ALA A 268 -4.92 26.73 -20.08
CA ALA A 268 -3.90 27.56 -19.44
C ALA A 268 -4.39 28.07 -18.08
N LEU A 269 -3.52 28.10 -17.06
CA LEU A 269 -3.87 28.54 -15.70
C LEU A 269 -4.42 29.99 -15.63
N ASN A 270 -4.09 30.84 -16.60
CA ASN A 270 -4.56 32.22 -16.69
C ASN A 270 -5.76 32.41 -17.64
N ASP A 271 -6.26 31.34 -18.25
CA ASP A 271 -7.45 31.37 -19.09
C ASP A 271 -8.70 31.21 -18.21
N PRO A 272 -9.65 32.16 -18.17
CA PRO A 272 -10.88 32.02 -17.38
C PRO A 272 -11.78 30.86 -17.84
N ALA A 273 -11.57 30.30 -19.04
CA ALA A 273 -12.32 29.17 -19.56
C ALA A 273 -11.69 27.79 -19.22
N HIS A 274 -10.61 27.74 -18.42
CA HIS A 274 -10.02 26.47 -18.01
C HIS A 274 -11.02 25.60 -17.23
N LYS A 275 -10.88 24.27 -17.34
CA LYS A 275 -11.58 23.33 -16.47
C LYS A 275 -10.63 22.88 -15.38
N MET A 276 -11.12 22.80 -14.16
CA MET A 276 -10.33 22.39 -13.01
C MET A 276 -11.14 21.46 -12.13
N VAL A 277 -10.47 20.40 -11.68
CA VAL A 277 -10.99 19.45 -10.70
C VAL A 277 -9.97 19.30 -9.58
N GLN A 278 -10.43 18.96 -8.39
CA GLN A 278 -9.54 18.87 -7.22
C GLN A 278 -9.79 17.60 -6.40
N MET A 279 -8.77 17.20 -5.66
CA MET A 279 -8.86 16.23 -4.57
C MET A 279 -7.83 16.57 -3.49
N LYS A 280 -7.93 15.96 -2.31
CA LYS A 280 -6.87 16.11 -1.31
C LYS A 280 -5.61 15.40 -1.78
N THR A 281 -4.45 16.01 -1.57
CA THR A 281 -3.17 15.40 -1.91
C THR A 281 -2.98 14.08 -1.17
N GLY A 282 -3.41 14.02 0.10
CA GLY A 282 -3.42 12.80 0.90
C GLY A 282 -4.25 11.67 0.28
N ASP A 283 -5.40 12.00 -0.31
CA ASP A 283 -6.24 11.00 -0.99
C ASP A 283 -5.58 10.51 -2.27
N ALA A 284 -4.97 11.41 -3.05
CA ALA A 284 -4.29 11.09 -4.30
C ALA A 284 -3.10 10.14 -4.12
N ILE A 285 -2.35 10.30 -3.02
CA ILE A 285 -1.21 9.41 -2.72
C ILE A 285 -1.62 8.16 -1.93
N ALA A 286 -2.84 8.10 -1.38
CA ALA A 286 -3.38 6.96 -0.63
C ALA A 286 -4.22 5.98 -1.49
N GLN A 287 -4.63 6.40 -2.68
CA GLN A 287 -5.38 5.57 -3.63
C GLN A 287 -4.52 4.38 -4.12
N PRO A 288 -5.04 3.14 -4.08
CA PRO A 288 -4.43 2.04 -4.83
C PRO A 288 -4.47 2.37 -6.33
N VAL A 289 -3.43 1.99 -7.09
CA VAL A 289 -3.39 2.21 -8.55
C VAL A 289 -4.46 1.33 -9.27
N GLU A 290 -5.10 0.41 -8.55
CA GLU A 290 -6.05 -0.63 -9.00
C GLU A 290 -7.23 -0.16 -9.84
N HIS A 291 -7.70 1.04 -9.55
CA HIS A 291 -8.85 1.63 -10.23
C HIS A 291 -8.45 2.57 -11.37
N SER A 292 -7.17 2.69 -11.71
CA SER A 292 -6.72 3.68 -12.70
C SER A 292 -6.78 3.12 -14.13
N PRO A 293 -5.84 2.31 -14.65
CA PRO A 293 -5.85 1.86 -16.05
C PRO A 293 -6.97 0.87 -16.42
N ALA A 294 -7.39 -0.05 -15.54
CA ALA A 294 -8.44 -1.03 -15.86
C ALA A 294 -9.84 -0.39 -15.89
N GLN A 295 -10.13 0.50 -14.95
CA GLN A 295 -11.32 1.38 -15.03
C GLN A 295 -11.15 2.38 -16.17
N LEU A 296 -9.90 2.77 -16.50
CA LEU A 296 -9.62 3.62 -17.65
C LEU A 296 -10.07 2.97 -18.95
N GLN A 297 -9.69 1.70 -19.12
CA GLN A 297 -10.06 0.85 -20.25
C GLN A 297 -11.56 0.56 -20.30
N SER A 298 -12.20 0.16 -19.20
CA SER A 298 -13.64 -0.16 -19.22
C SER A 298 -14.53 1.03 -19.55
N LEU A 299 -14.19 2.24 -19.08
CA LEU A 299 -14.90 3.47 -19.46
C LEU A 299 -14.56 3.94 -20.88
N ARG A 300 -13.36 3.65 -21.42
CA ARG A 300 -13.05 3.87 -22.86
C ARG A 300 -13.91 2.96 -23.74
N GLU A 301 -14.03 1.69 -23.38
CA GLU A 301 -14.88 0.73 -24.09
C GLU A 301 -16.36 1.17 -24.05
N THR A 302 -16.80 1.73 -22.93
CA THR A 302 -18.16 2.29 -22.78
C THR A 302 -18.37 3.56 -23.63
N GLN A 303 -17.39 4.48 -23.69
CA GLN A 303 -17.48 5.69 -24.51
C GLN A 303 -17.28 5.44 -26.01
N GLN A 304 -16.49 4.42 -26.41
CA GLN A 304 -16.30 4.06 -27.82
C GLN A 304 -17.51 3.33 -28.43
N GLN A 305 -18.43 2.80 -27.63
CA GLN A 305 -19.69 2.23 -28.10
C GLN A 305 -20.80 3.27 -28.34
N SER A 306 -20.66 4.49 -27.81
CA SER A 306 -21.68 5.54 -27.97
C SER A 306 -21.85 6.09 -29.40
N PRO A 307 -20.78 6.28 -30.23
CA PRO A 307 -20.95 6.84 -31.58
C PRO A 307 -21.63 5.90 -32.58
N GLN A 308 -21.54 4.57 -32.39
CA GLN A 308 -22.17 3.60 -33.31
C GLN A 308 -23.67 3.41 -33.06
N GLN A 309 -24.14 3.57 -31.81
CA GLN A 309 -25.57 3.50 -31.51
C GLN A 309 -26.35 4.76 -31.94
N GLU A 310 -25.71 5.93 -31.99
CA GLU A 310 -26.35 7.16 -32.48
C GLU A 310 -26.51 7.16 -34.01
N GLN A 311 -25.51 6.70 -34.77
CA GLN A 311 -25.64 6.58 -36.24
C GLN A 311 -26.68 5.52 -36.68
N GLN A 312 -26.88 4.45 -35.91
CA GLN A 312 -27.93 3.46 -36.19
C GLN A 312 -29.33 3.97 -35.84
N ARG A 313 -29.46 4.88 -34.85
CA ARG A 313 -30.72 5.56 -34.51
C ARG A 313 -31.12 6.63 -35.52
N GLU A 314 -30.15 7.30 -36.15
CA GLU A 314 -30.44 8.30 -37.20
C GLU A 314 -30.85 7.66 -38.53
N GLN A 315 -30.29 6.49 -38.91
CA GLN A 315 -30.70 5.78 -40.13
C GLN A 315 -32.07 5.08 -40.00
N SER A 316 -32.51 4.75 -38.79
CA SER A 316 -33.81 4.12 -38.53
C SER A 316 -34.98 5.12 -38.42
N ASN A 317 -34.70 6.43 -38.42
CA ASN A 317 -35.69 7.50 -38.31
C ASN A 317 -35.90 8.32 -39.60
N ALA A 318 -35.41 7.86 -40.75
CA ALA A 318 -35.67 8.55 -42.02
C ALA A 318 -37.15 8.40 -42.45
N PRO A 319 -37.94 9.49 -42.58
CA PRO A 319 -39.34 9.41 -42.92
C PRO A 319 -39.54 8.99 -44.39
N GLN A 320 -40.33 7.94 -44.62
CA GLN A 320 -40.80 7.57 -45.95
C GLN A 320 -41.75 8.66 -46.49
N HIS A 321 -41.23 9.53 -47.35
CA HIS A 321 -42.06 10.45 -48.14
C HIS A 321 -42.95 9.65 -49.09
N ARG A 322 -44.25 9.65 -48.81
CA ARG A 322 -45.31 9.22 -49.74
C ARG A 322 -45.62 10.40 -50.66
N LEU A 323 -45.21 10.31 -51.92
CA LEU A 323 -45.64 11.22 -52.98
C LEU A 323 -46.89 10.67 -53.68
N VAL A 324 -47.75 11.63 -54.03
CA VAL A 324 -49.15 11.60 -54.50
C VAL A 324 -49.41 10.60 -55.62
#